data_AF-A0A0L0JZC4-F1
#
_entry.id   AF-A0A0L0JZC4-F1
#
_cell.length_a   1.000
_cell.length_b   1.000
_cell.length_c   1.000
_cell.angle_alpha   90.00
_cell.angle_beta   90.00
_cell.angle_gamma   90.00
#
_symmetry.space_group_name_H-M   'P 1'
#
loop_
_entity.id
_entity.type
_entity.pdbx_description
1 polymer ?
#
loop_
_entity_poly.entity_id
_entity_poly.type
_entity_poly.pdbx_seq_one_letter_code
_entity_poly.pdbx_strand_id
1 'polypeptide(L)'
;MWPDLGTLWAGESFGIWAIAENLYDTTPQLALKLTLPEGVTYEGNTAGQTNGTCTPSGARVLTCLADDGNTKQVTAKIKVKVDAGLPPMTDLKFTAVADIGDTVDPNPSNNSLDSTVTVMEKADVGVEWSMTPSGPVAAGTEVKTVFTVTNHGPGVSRVGTVKFYPGFDYWPTSAPVYPPCWTDPGVIVCDRAGDMAPGETFSYTFTWKFPKTAVGTTYRMRGELYTASRHDPVAANNRADAVFRIVKAGASAGPTPSASASASVPSGATPSPSGSTPVPQGNLASTGGGGVGPVLWGAVGAVVLGGALFAVVGTRVRRRALDER
;
A
#
# COMPACT_ATOMS: atom_id res chain seq x y z
N MET A 1 -0.47 12.29 -10.13
CA MET A 1 -1.45 11.17 -10.12
C MET A 1 -2.29 11.30 -8.86
N TRP A 2 -3.54 10.82 -8.85
CA TRP A 2 -4.44 10.94 -7.70
C TRP A 2 -5.03 9.58 -7.29
N PRO A 3 -5.13 9.25 -5.99
CA PRO A 3 -4.56 10.00 -4.86
C PRO A 3 -3.05 10.15 -4.99
N ASP A 4 -2.43 11.05 -4.21
CA ASP A 4 -0.98 11.24 -4.22
C ASP A 4 -0.32 9.87 -3.93
N LEU A 5 0.18 9.22 -4.98
CA LEU A 5 0.59 7.81 -4.92
C LEU A 5 1.99 7.76 -4.32
N GLY A 6 2.08 7.84 -3.00
CA GLY A 6 3.32 7.48 -2.30
C GLY A 6 3.68 6.00 -2.52
N THR A 7 2.75 5.17 -2.97
CA THR A 7 2.88 3.71 -3.14
C THR A 7 1.75 3.22 -4.07
N LEU A 8 2.04 2.35 -5.04
CA LEU A 8 1.07 1.75 -5.98
C LEU A 8 1.17 0.22 -5.90
N TRP A 9 0.06 -0.53 -5.83
CA TRP A 9 0.11 -1.99 -5.81
C TRP A 9 -0.48 -2.62 -7.08
N ALA A 10 -0.03 -3.84 -7.37
CA ALA A 10 -0.61 -4.67 -8.41
C ALA A 10 -2.12 -4.89 -8.15
N GLY A 11 -2.92 -4.74 -9.21
CA GLY A 11 -4.37 -4.91 -9.19
C GLY A 11 -5.17 -3.65 -8.80
N GLU A 12 -4.51 -2.58 -8.37
CA GLU A 12 -5.20 -1.35 -7.98
C GLU A 12 -5.58 -0.45 -9.16
N SER A 13 -6.68 0.29 -8.99
CA SER A 13 -7.05 1.39 -9.86
C SER A 13 -6.68 2.73 -9.25
N PHE A 14 -6.17 3.66 -10.07
CA PHE A 14 -5.85 5.02 -9.64
C PHE A 14 -6.17 6.03 -10.74
N GLY A 15 -6.16 7.32 -10.38
CA GLY A 15 -6.44 8.43 -11.27
C GLY A 15 -5.18 9.07 -11.85
N ILE A 16 -5.21 9.40 -13.13
CA ILE A 16 -4.22 10.27 -13.76
C ILE A 16 -4.90 11.60 -14.06
N TRP A 17 -4.24 12.69 -13.69
CA TRP A 17 -4.62 14.04 -14.04
C TRP A 17 -3.48 14.65 -14.85
N ALA A 18 -3.79 15.07 -16.07
CA ALA A 18 -2.83 15.63 -17.00
C ALA A 18 -3.41 16.87 -17.68
N ILE A 19 -2.53 17.83 -17.95
CA ILE A 19 -2.87 19.14 -18.50
C ILE A 19 -1.89 19.41 -19.64
N ALA A 20 -2.41 19.77 -20.80
CA ALA A 20 -1.66 20.38 -21.88
C ALA A 20 -2.12 21.83 -22.02
N GLU A 21 -1.16 22.76 -22.02
CA GLU A 21 -1.41 24.19 -22.18
C GLU A 21 -0.62 24.70 -23.37
N ASN A 22 -1.32 25.40 -24.25
CA ASN A 22 -0.71 26.17 -25.31
C ASN A 22 -0.62 27.64 -24.85
N LEU A 23 0.61 28.09 -24.61
CA LEU A 23 0.90 29.43 -24.10
C LEU A 23 0.89 30.50 -25.20
N TYR A 24 0.67 30.12 -26.47
CA TYR A 24 0.67 31.03 -27.62
C TYR A 24 -0.67 31.01 -28.38
N ASP A 25 -1.16 32.19 -28.78
CA ASP A 25 -2.55 32.40 -29.21
C ASP A 25 -2.95 31.83 -30.58
N THR A 26 -2.09 31.07 -31.29
CA THR A 26 -2.31 30.75 -32.72
C THR A 26 -2.31 29.27 -33.12
N THR A 27 -2.33 28.33 -32.16
CA THR A 27 -2.33 26.90 -32.51
C THR A 27 -3.74 26.43 -32.93
N PRO A 28 -3.93 25.92 -34.16
CA PRO A 28 -5.23 25.48 -34.68
C PRO A 28 -5.73 24.18 -34.02
N GLN A 29 -4.87 23.47 -33.29
CA GLN A 29 -5.20 22.22 -32.63
C GLN A 29 -4.42 22.11 -31.32
N LEU A 30 -5.04 21.54 -30.29
CA LEU A 30 -4.33 21.02 -29.13
C LEU A 30 -4.98 19.70 -28.73
N ALA A 31 -4.19 18.64 -28.68
CA ALA A 31 -4.58 17.36 -28.14
C ALA A 31 -3.57 16.93 -27.07
N LEU A 32 -4.06 16.27 -26.03
CA LEU A 32 -3.21 15.63 -25.04
C LEU A 32 -3.15 14.13 -25.36
N LYS A 33 -1.98 13.63 -25.74
CA LYS A 33 -1.73 12.20 -25.96
C LYS A 33 -1.11 11.58 -24.72
N LEU A 34 -1.81 10.64 -24.11
CA LEU A 34 -1.32 9.86 -22.97
C LEU A 34 -0.92 8.47 -23.42
N THR A 35 0.31 8.07 -23.16
CA THR A 35 0.80 6.71 -23.37
C THR A 35 0.87 5.99 -22.03
N LEU A 36 0.13 4.89 -21.92
CA LEU A 36 0.12 4.01 -20.77
C LEU A 36 1.24 2.94 -20.90
N PRO A 37 1.93 2.58 -19.81
CA PRO A 37 2.90 1.48 -19.82
C PRO A 37 2.22 0.11 -19.96
N GLU A 38 3.03 -0.93 -20.15
CA GLU A 38 2.55 -2.32 -20.08
C GLU A 38 2.00 -2.65 -18.68
N GLY A 39 1.02 -3.56 -18.65
CA GLY A 39 0.35 -3.92 -17.42
C GLY A 39 -0.52 -2.81 -16.82
N VAL A 40 -0.86 -1.77 -17.59
CA VAL A 40 -1.84 -0.76 -17.19
C VAL A 40 -2.98 -0.70 -18.20
N THR A 41 -4.21 -0.73 -17.68
CA THR A 41 -5.44 -0.71 -18.47
C THR A 41 -6.23 0.56 -18.21
N TYR A 42 -6.81 1.13 -19.26
CA TYR A 42 -7.69 2.29 -19.15
C TYR A 42 -9.09 1.85 -18.70
N GLU A 43 -9.62 2.44 -17.62
CA GLU A 43 -10.96 2.13 -17.09
C GLU A 43 -12.01 3.17 -17.48
N GLY A 44 -11.60 4.39 -17.86
CA GLY A 44 -12.53 5.43 -18.30
C GLY A 44 -12.12 6.84 -17.91
N ASN A 45 -12.88 7.81 -18.42
CA ASN A 45 -12.80 9.21 -17.98
C ASN A 45 -13.43 9.37 -16.61
N THR A 46 -12.97 10.36 -15.86
CA THR A 46 -13.51 10.71 -14.53
C THR A 46 -13.94 12.16 -14.49
N ALA A 47 -14.97 12.46 -13.71
CA ALA A 47 -15.55 13.80 -13.64
C ALA A 47 -14.72 14.77 -12.77
N GLY A 48 -14.93 16.07 -12.99
CA GLY A 48 -14.47 17.17 -12.12
C GLY A 48 -13.17 17.85 -12.56
N GLN A 49 -13.14 19.19 -12.58
CA GLN A 49 -11.99 20.03 -13.00
C GLN A 49 -11.27 19.49 -14.24
N THR A 50 -12.04 19.15 -15.27
CA THR A 50 -11.59 18.67 -16.57
C THR A 50 -12.44 19.35 -17.62
N ASN A 51 -11.84 19.68 -18.76
CA ASN A 51 -12.53 20.22 -19.93
C ASN A 51 -12.29 19.33 -21.16
N GLY A 52 -11.75 18.13 -20.99
CA GLY A 52 -11.40 17.27 -22.10
C GLY A 52 -11.64 15.79 -21.84
N THR A 53 -12.09 15.12 -22.88
CA THR A 53 -12.43 13.70 -22.91
C THR A 53 -11.33 12.91 -23.59
N CYS A 54 -10.80 11.88 -22.92
CA CYS A 54 -9.86 10.93 -23.51
C CYS A 54 -10.58 9.78 -24.21
N THR A 55 -10.05 9.37 -25.35
CA THR A 55 -10.50 8.19 -26.11
C THR A 55 -9.30 7.33 -26.49
N PRO A 56 -9.42 5.98 -26.46
CA PRO A 56 -8.37 5.10 -26.97
C PRO A 56 -8.11 5.36 -28.46
N SER A 57 -6.85 5.65 -28.79
CA SER A 57 -6.39 5.96 -30.15
C SER A 57 -5.25 5.05 -30.62
N GLY A 58 -4.94 4.02 -29.84
CA GLY A 58 -3.93 3.00 -30.11
C GLY A 58 -3.92 1.96 -28.98
N ALA A 59 -3.08 0.93 -29.09
CA ALA A 59 -3.07 -0.18 -28.11
C ALA A 59 -2.86 0.29 -26.66
N ARG A 60 -2.05 1.35 -26.46
CA ARG A 60 -1.75 1.94 -25.14
C ARG A 60 -1.81 3.46 -25.14
N VAL A 61 -2.36 4.06 -26.20
CA VAL A 61 -2.38 5.51 -26.37
C VAL A 61 -3.81 6.00 -26.26
N LEU A 62 -4.02 7.02 -25.43
CA LEU A 62 -5.26 7.77 -25.33
C LEU A 62 -5.04 9.15 -25.94
N THR A 63 -5.97 9.60 -26.78
CA THR A 63 -6.02 10.99 -27.24
C THR A 63 -7.14 11.71 -26.53
N CYS A 64 -6.80 12.81 -25.87
CA CYS A 64 -7.73 13.66 -25.14
C CYS A 64 -7.87 15.00 -25.84
N LEU A 65 -9.11 15.42 -26.05
CA LEU A 65 -9.46 16.68 -26.72
C LEU A 65 -10.36 17.49 -25.79
N ALA A 66 -10.27 18.82 -25.86
CA ALA A 66 -11.19 19.68 -25.14
C ALA A 66 -12.62 19.52 -25.71
N ASP A 67 -13.60 19.37 -24.82
CA ASP A 67 -14.99 19.09 -25.18
C ASP A 67 -15.65 20.27 -25.93
N ASP A 68 -15.17 21.49 -25.66
CA ASP A 68 -15.59 22.74 -26.30
C ASP A 68 -14.75 23.11 -27.54
N GLY A 69 -13.81 22.23 -27.93
CA GLY A 69 -12.88 22.49 -29.03
C GLY A 69 -11.78 23.52 -28.72
N ASN A 70 -11.59 23.88 -27.45
CA ASN A 70 -10.56 24.82 -27.02
C ASN A 70 -9.15 24.32 -27.34
N THR A 71 -8.34 25.17 -27.99
CA THR A 71 -6.95 24.86 -28.39
C THR A 71 -5.89 25.55 -27.53
N LYS A 72 -6.31 26.25 -26.46
CA LYS A 72 -5.41 26.86 -25.48
C LYS A 72 -5.09 25.91 -24.33
N GLN A 73 -6.03 25.06 -23.94
CA GLN A 73 -5.82 24.14 -22.82
C GLN A 73 -6.71 22.91 -22.93
N VAL A 74 -6.12 21.73 -22.70
CA VAL A 74 -6.81 20.47 -22.50
C VAL A 74 -6.42 19.92 -21.13
N THR A 75 -7.40 19.76 -20.25
CA THR A 75 -7.25 19.15 -18.92
C THR A 75 -8.07 17.86 -18.89
N ALA A 76 -7.40 16.73 -18.69
CA ALA A 76 -8.05 15.42 -18.68
C ALA A 76 -7.83 14.68 -17.34
N LYS A 77 -8.87 14.00 -16.87
CA LYS A 77 -8.79 13.06 -15.74
C LYS A 77 -9.29 11.69 -16.14
N ILE A 78 -8.43 10.69 -15.98
CA ILE A 78 -8.74 9.30 -16.32
C ILE A 78 -8.52 8.38 -15.13
N LYS A 79 -9.21 7.25 -15.14
CA LYS A 79 -8.96 6.13 -14.24
C LYS A 79 -8.26 5.02 -15.02
N VAL A 80 -7.23 4.47 -14.41
CA VAL A 80 -6.47 3.34 -14.94
C VAL A 80 -6.33 2.26 -13.88
N LYS A 81 -6.09 1.02 -14.30
CA LYS A 81 -5.87 -0.14 -13.44
C LYS A 81 -4.57 -0.85 -13.75
N VAL A 82 -3.79 -1.08 -12.70
CA VAL A 82 -2.57 -1.88 -12.73
C VAL A 82 -2.94 -3.36 -12.76
N ASP A 83 -2.29 -4.13 -13.63
CA ASP A 83 -2.45 -5.57 -13.70
C ASP A 83 -2.03 -6.21 -12.36
N ALA A 84 -2.82 -7.17 -11.89
CA ALA A 84 -2.56 -7.89 -10.65
C ALA A 84 -1.36 -8.84 -10.74
N GLY A 85 -0.94 -9.22 -11.96
CA GLY A 85 0.21 -10.07 -12.23
C GLY A 85 1.53 -9.32 -12.41
N LEU A 86 1.55 -7.99 -12.32
CA LEU A 86 2.78 -7.23 -12.42
C LEU A 86 3.71 -7.55 -11.23
N PRO A 87 4.99 -7.88 -11.49
CA PRO A 87 5.96 -8.08 -10.43
C PRO A 87 6.12 -6.81 -9.58
N PRO A 88 6.40 -6.96 -8.28
CA PRO A 88 6.83 -5.84 -7.47
C PRO A 88 8.13 -5.22 -8.00
N MET A 89 8.38 -3.97 -7.62
CA MET A 89 9.46 -3.12 -8.11
C MET A 89 9.43 -2.86 -9.63
N THR A 90 8.30 -3.13 -10.30
CA THR A 90 8.13 -2.75 -11.71
C THR A 90 7.84 -1.26 -11.82
N ASP A 91 8.68 -0.55 -12.57
CA ASP A 91 8.47 0.86 -12.90
C ASP A 91 7.49 1.01 -14.07
N LEU A 92 6.41 1.74 -13.82
CA LEU A 92 5.38 2.08 -14.78
C LEU A 92 5.58 3.52 -15.23
N LYS A 93 6.14 3.69 -16.42
CA LYS A 93 6.38 4.99 -17.05
C LYS A 93 5.18 5.43 -17.88
N PHE A 94 4.60 6.56 -17.50
CA PHE A 94 3.53 7.24 -18.22
C PHE A 94 4.12 8.42 -18.97
N THR A 95 3.72 8.58 -20.23
CA THR A 95 4.17 9.71 -21.06
C THR A 95 2.96 10.52 -21.50
N ALA A 96 3.01 11.82 -21.27
CA ALA A 96 2.03 12.79 -21.74
C ALA A 96 2.66 13.70 -22.79
N VAL A 97 2.01 13.85 -23.94
CA VAL A 97 2.48 14.69 -25.04
C VAL A 97 1.39 15.68 -25.43
N ALA A 98 1.73 16.97 -25.47
CA ALA A 98 0.93 18.00 -26.12
C ALA A 98 1.14 17.90 -27.65
N ASP A 99 0.11 17.45 -28.35
CA ASP A 99 0.09 17.38 -29.80
C ASP A 99 -0.60 18.62 -30.38
N ILE A 100 0.19 19.44 -31.05
CA ILE A 100 -0.19 20.73 -31.66
C ILE A 100 -0.31 20.65 -33.20
N GLY A 101 -0.32 19.43 -33.76
CA GLY A 101 -0.34 19.19 -35.21
C GLY A 101 0.94 19.70 -35.89
N ASP A 102 0.79 20.32 -37.06
CA ASP A 102 1.90 20.83 -37.87
C ASP A 102 2.42 22.21 -37.41
N THR A 103 1.92 22.71 -36.28
CA THR A 103 2.34 24.01 -35.74
C THR A 103 3.79 23.94 -35.28
N VAL A 104 4.60 24.93 -35.67
CA VAL A 104 6.01 25.01 -35.25
C VAL A 104 6.10 25.54 -33.83
N ASP A 105 6.54 24.68 -32.91
CA ASP A 105 6.92 25.08 -31.55
C ASP A 105 8.40 25.52 -31.51
N PRO A 106 8.74 26.72 -31.03
CA PRO A 106 10.13 27.13 -30.83
C PRO A 106 10.87 26.33 -29.75
N ASN A 107 10.17 25.61 -28.88
CA ASN A 107 10.74 24.77 -27.83
C ASN A 107 10.01 23.41 -27.72
N PRO A 108 10.11 22.52 -28.72
CA PRO A 108 9.33 21.27 -28.74
C PRO A 108 9.66 20.31 -27.60
N SER A 109 10.77 20.52 -26.87
CA SER A 109 11.19 19.67 -25.76
C SER A 109 10.25 19.74 -24.55
N ASN A 110 9.50 20.84 -24.39
CA ASN A 110 8.55 21.02 -23.28
C ASN A 110 7.16 20.43 -23.56
N ASN A 111 6.93 19.90 -24.77
CA ASN A 111 5.65 19.30 -25.14
C ASN A 111 5.50 17.86 -24.64
N SER A 112 6.49 17.31 -23.95
CA SER A 112 6.45 15.96 -23.42
C SER A 112 6.80 15.96 -21.94
N LEU A 113 6.06 15.17 -21.17
CA LEU A 113 6.31 14.92 -19.75
C LEU A 113 6.24 13.43 -19.48
N ASP A 114 7.22 12.93 -18.74
CA ASP A 114 7.24 11.57 -18.22
C ASP A 114 6.95 11.56 -16.72
N SER A 115 6.19 10.57 -16.27
CA SER A 115 5.96 10.29 -14.85
C SER A 115 6.07 8.80 -14.61
N THR A 116 6.89 8.41 -13.63
CA THR A 116 7.09 7.00 -13.27
C THR A 116 6.49 6.74 -11.90
N VAL A 117 5.80 5.61 -11.78
CA VAL A 117 5.36 5.05 -10.49
C VAL A 117 5.81 3.61 -10.40
N THR A 118 6.23 3.19 -9.22
CA THR A 118 6.74 1.83 -9.01
C THR A 118 5.67 0.98 -8.32
N VAL A 119 5.43 -0.21 -8.86
CA VAL A 119 4.57 -1.21 -8.22
C VAL A 119 5.28 -1.75 -6.99
N MET A 120 4.63 -1.72 -5.84
CA MET A 120 5.19 -2.08 -4.55
C MET A 120 4.62 -3.42 -4.07
N GLU A 121 5.35 -4.05 -3.15
CA GLU A 121 4.87 -5.24 -2.46
C GLU A 121 3.75 -4.88 -1.48
N LYS A 122 2.76 -5.76 -1.33
CA LYS A 122 1.68 -5.58 -0.34
C LYS A 122 2.19 -6.01 1.04
N ALA A 123 2.02 -5.15 2.03
CA ALA A 123 2.19 -5.54 3.41
C ALA A 123 0.93 -6.24 3.93
N ASP A 124 1.08 -7.11 4.93
CA ASP A 124 0.00 -7.80 5.65
C ASP A 124 0.38 -7.77 7.12
N VAL A 125 -0.33 -6.98 7.93
CA VAL A 125 0.03 -6.81 9.34
C VAL A 125 -0.97 -7.57 10.21
N GLY A 126 -0.49 -8.57 10.93
CA GLY A 126 -1.30 -9.35 11.86
C GLY A 126 -1.02 -8.97 13.30
N VAL A 127 -2.02 -9.17 14.17
CA VAL A 127 -1.85 -9.03 15.62
C VAL A 127 -2.28 -10.28 16.37
N GLU A 128 -1.59 -10.55 17.48
CA GLU A 128 -1.89 -11.67 18.37
C GLU A 128 -1.68 -11.30 19.84
N TRP A 129 -2.41 -11.99 20.72
CA TRP A 129 -2.21 -11.91 22.16
C TRP A 129 -1.63 -13.22 22.69
N SER A 130 -0.63 -13.11 23.56
CA SER A 130 -0.20 -14.20 24.43
C SER A 130 -0.44 -13.83 25.90
N MET A 131 -0.65 -14.84 26.75
CA MET A 131 -0.97 -14.66 28.16
C MET A 131 -0.20 -15.66 29.03
N THR A 132 0.39 -15.16 30.11
CA THR A 132 1.18 -15.95 31.07
C THR A 132 0.77 -15.61 32.51
N PRO A 133 0.32 -16.60 33.32
CA PRO A 133 0.07 -17.99 32.93
C PRO A 133 -1.11 -18.10 31.95
N SER A 134 -1.12 -19.16 31.13
CA SER A 134 -2.24 -19.48 30.24
C SER A 134 -3.39 -20.13 31.02
N GLY A 135 -4.63 -19.93 30.54
CA GLY A 135 -5.84 -20.48 31.15
C GLY A 135 -6.59 -19.52 32.07
N PRO A 136 -7.48 -20.03 32.95
CA PRO A 136 -8.23 -19.21 33.89
C PRO A 136 -7.33 -18.40 34.83
N VAL A 137 -7.71 -17.15 35.07
CA VAL A 137 -6.95 -16.22 35.92
C VAL A 137 -7.52 -16.21 37.32
N ALA A 138 -6.70 -16.59 38.30
CA ALA A 138 -7.08 -16.51 39.71
C ALA A 138 -7.20 -15.04 40.15
N ALA A 139 -8.33 -14.67 40.77
CA ALA A 139 -8.49 -13.34 41.33
C ALA A 139 -7.40 -13.05 42.38
N GLY A 140 -6.80 -11.85 42.30
CA GLY A 140 -5.71 -11.41 43.16
C GLY A 140 -4.31 -11.86 42.72
N THR A 141 -4.17 -12.70 41.69
CA THR A 141 -2.85 -13.05 41.11
C THR A 141 -2.53 -12.15 39.93
N GLU A 142 -1.24 -11.94 39.69
CA GLU A 142 -0.77 -11.21 38.51
C GLU A 142 -0.81 -12.12 37.28
N VAL A 143 -1.27 -11.55 36.17
CA VAL A 143 -1.19 -12.16 34.84
C VAL A 143 -0.57 -11.17 33.88
N LYS A 144 0.34 -11.65 33.04
CA LYS A 144 0.99 -10.84 31.99
C LYS A 144 0.38 -11.19 30.65
N THR A 145 0.15 -10.17 29.83
CA THR A 145 -0.27 -10.35 28.44
C THR A 145 0.65 -9.59 27.51
N VAL A 146 1.00 -10.19 26.38
CA VAL A 146 1.82 -9.55 25.34
C VAL A 146 1.00 -9.49 24.05
N PHE A 147 0.82 -8.29 23.52
CA PHE A 147 0.25 -8.04 22.20
C PHE A 147 1.39 -7.92 21.21
N THR A 148 1.47 -8.82 20.23
CA THR A 148 2.49 -8.81 19.19
C THR A 148 1.86 -8.37 17.88
N VAL A 149 2.55 -7.50 17.18
CA VAL A 149 2.23 -7.07 15.82
C VAL A 149 3.33 -7.58 14.91
N THR A 150 2.94 -8.23 13.80
CA THR A 150 3.85 -8.87 12.85
C THR A 150 3.49 -8.46 11.44
N ASN A 151 4.49 -8.12 10.61
CA ASN A 151 4.27 -7.99 9.17
C ASN A 151 4.50 -9.34 8.48
N HIS A 152 3.41 -10.02 8.12
CA HIS A 152 3.40 -11.28 7.37
C HIS A 152 3.55 -11.08 5.86
N GLY A 153 3.38 -9.85 5.37
CA GLY A 153 3.45 -9.53 3.95
C GLY A 153 4.88 -9.28 3.46
N PRO A 154 5.12 -9.43 2.15
CA PRO A 154 6.40 -9.09 1.54
C PRO A 154 6.65 -7.57 1.49
N GLY A 155 5.61 -6.74 1.60
CA GLY A 155 5.77 -5.28 1.53
C GLY A 155 6.07 -4.61 2.86
N VAL A 156 6.56 -3.37 2.79
CA VAL A 156 6.78 -2.51 3.97
C VAL A 156 5.44 -1.92 4.44
N SER A 157 5.15 -2.01 5.75
CA SER A 157 3.93 -1.44 6.35
C SER A 157 4.22 -0.22 7.20
N ARG A 158 3.37 0.81 7.16
CA ARG A 158 3.36 1.89 8.15
C ARG A 158 2.29 1.58 9.20
N VAL A 159 2.68 1.31 10.44
CA VAL A 159 1.75 1.17 11.56
C VAL A 159 1.82 2.44 12.40
N GLY A 160 0.85 3.33 12.22
CA GLY A 160 0.87 4.66 12.87
C GLY A 160 0.37 4.64 14.31
N THR A 161 -0.65 3.84 14.61
CA THR A 161 -1.30 3.81 15.93
C THR A 161 -1.91 2.44 16.23
N VAL A 162 -1.66 1.95 17.44
CA VAL A 162 -2.30 0.78 18.04
C VAL A 162 -3.21 1.23 19.17
N LYS A 163 -4.47 0.75 19.17
CA LYS A 163 -5.45 1.05 20.20
C LYS A 163 -5.78 -0.18 21.01
N PHE A 164 -5.96 0.03 22.29
CA PHE A 164 -6.31 -0.99 23.25
C PHE A 164 -7.53 -0.54 24.05
N TYR A 165 -8.52 -1.43 24.22
CA TYR A 165 -9.82 -1.09 24.82
C TYR A 165 -10.04 -1.85 26.13
N PRO A 166 -9.41 -1.41 27.24
CA PRO A 166 -9.67 -2.00 28.55
C PRO A 166 -11.05 -1.61 29.13
N GLY A 167 -11.67 -0.54 28.65
CA GLY A 167 -12.89 -0.01 29.28
C GLY A 167 -12.63 0.49 30.70
N PHE A 168 -13.67 0.51 31.55
CA PHE A 168 -13.60 1.06 32.90
C PHE A 168 -13.69 0.02 34.02
N ASP A 169 -14.08 -1.23 33.70
CA ASP A 169 -14.29 -2.27 34.71
C ASP A 169 -12.99 -2.72 35.38
N TYR A 170 -11.96 -2.92 34.56
CA TYR A 170 -10.63 -3.34 35.01
C TYR A 170 -9.56 -2.63 34.21
N TRP A 171 -8.52 -2.17 34.91
CA TRP A 171 -7.38 -1.49 34.31
C TRP A 171 -6.11 -2.30 34.55
N PRO A 172 -5.17 -2.37 33.59
CA PRO A 172 -3.89 -3.04 33.81
C PRO A 172 -3.12 -2.34 34.94
N THR A 173 -2.49 -3.12 35.83
CA THR A 173 -1.63 -2.60 36.90
C THR A 173 -0.32 -2.04 36.37
N SER A 174 0.09 -2.48 35.18
CA SER A 174 1.22 -1.92 34.44
C SER A 174 0.92 -2.00 32.94
N ALA A 175 1.22 -0.92 32.23
CA ALA A 175 1.07 -0.77 30.79
C ALA A 175 2.40 -0.28 30.18
N PRO A 176 2.61 -0.42 28.85
CA PRO A 176 3.84 -0.02 28.19
C PRO A 176 4.14 1.48 28.41
N VAL A 177 5.40 1.78 28.76
CA VAL A 177 5.95 3.15 28.81
C VAL A 177 7.04 3.27 27.75
N TYR A 178 6.67 3.36 26.48
CA TYR A 178 7.64 3.63 25.41
C TYR A 178 6.94 4.32 24.24
N PRO A 179 7.55 5.36 23.65
CA PRO A 179 6.78 6.47 23.12
C PRO A 179 6.00 6.10 21.86
N PRO A 180 4.85 6.76 21.65
CA PRO A 180 4.02 7.55 22.57
C PRO A 180 2.72 6.79 22.92
N CYS A 181 2.72 6.07 24.06
CA CYS A 181 1.46 5.58 24.65
C CYS A 181 0.84 6.62 25.57
N TRP A 182 -0.45 6.89 25.40
CA TRP A 182 -1.26 7.77 26.22
C TRP A 182 -2.65 7.16 26.46
N THR A 183 -3.38 7.72 27.42
CA THR A 183 -4.68 7.19 27.83
C THR A 183 -5.78 8.19 27.50
N ASP A 184 -6.79 7.74 26.77
CA ASP A 184 -8.10 8.38 26.62
C ASP A 184 -9.10 7.59 27.50
N PRO A 185 -10.23 8.15 27.97
CA PRO A 185 -11.13 7.41 28.86
C PRO A 185 -11.52 6.03 28.28
N GLY A 186 -11.10 4.97 28.97
CA GLY A 186 -11.38 3.58 28.58
C GLY A 186 -10.52 3.02 27.43
N VAL A 187 -9.56 3.78 26.90
CA VAL A 187 -8.70 3.40 25.77
C VAL A 187 -7.23 3.74 26.05
N ILE A 188 -6.32 2.81 25.76
CA ILE A 188 -4.89 3.07 25.73
C ILE A 188 -4.48 3.19 24.26
N VAL A 189 -3.93 4.33 23.88
CA VAL A 189 -3.53 4.66 22.51
C VAL A 189 -2.02 4.71 22.46
N CYS A 190 -1.40 3.90 21.61
CA CYS A 190 0.03 3.83 21.43
C CYS A 190 0.38 4.20 19.99
N ASP A 191 0.95 5.38 19.79
CA ASP A 191 1.46 5.77 18.48
C ASP A 191 2.80 5.06 18.20
N ARG A 192 3.09 4.83 16.93
CA ARG A 192 4.38 4.29 16.49
C ARG A 192 4.81 5.05 15.25
N ALA A 193 5.98 5.66 15.32
CA ALA A 193 6.64 6.24 14.17
C ALA A 193 7.66 5.22 13.64
N GLY A 194 7.27 4.46 12.62
CA GLY A 194 8.17 3.48 12.03
C GLY A 194 7.51 2.67 10.92
N ASP A 195 8.34 2.34 9.94
CA ASP A 195 8.01 1.39 8.89
C ASP A 195 8.35 -0.02 9.41
N MET A 196 7.52 -1.01 9.10
CA MET A 196 7.75 -2.41 9.38
C MET A 196 8.28 -3.08 8.13
N ALA A 197 9.51 -3.56 8.19
CA ALA A 197 10.04 -4.45 7.18
C ALA A 197 9.25 -5.78 7.14
N PRO A 198 9.38 -6.55 6.05
CA PRO A 198 8.79 -7.90 5.98
C PRO A 198 9.31 -8.80 7.09
N GLY A 199 8.42 -9.48 7.79
CA GLY A 199 8.75 -10.34 8.94
C GLY A 199 9.11 -9.58 10.23
N GLU A 200 9.14 -8.25 10.23
CA GLU A 200 9.40 -7.46 11.43
C GLU A 200 8.28 -7.65 12.46
N THR A 201 8.66 -7.71 13.73
CA THR A 201 7.74 -7.81 14.86
C THR A 201 8.02 -6.75 15.92
N PHE A 202 6.96 -6.31 16.60
CA PHE A 202 7.08 -5.52 17.82
C PHE A 202 5.94 -5.88 18.77
N SER A 203 6.11 -5.62 20.07
CA SER A 203 5.15 -6.05 21.08
C SER A 203 4.89 -5.03 22.18
N TYR A 204 3.68 -5.08 22.76
CA TYR A 204 3.27 -4.34 23.95
C TYR A 204 2.97 -5.31 25.09
N THR A 205 3.52 -5.05 26.28
CA THR A 205 3.32 -5.89 27.46
C THR A 205 2.42 -5.19 28.48
N PHE A 206 1.44 -5.91 29.01
CA PHE A 206 0.55 -5.46 30.07
C PHE A 206 0.60 -6.43 31.25
N THR A 207 0.48 -5.90 32.46
CA THR A 207 0.29 -6.68 33.68
C THR A 207 -1.09 -6.37 34.25
N TRP A 208 -1.81 -7.40 34.70
CA TRP A 208 -3.16 -7.30 35.23
C TRP A 208 -3.26 -7.97 36.60
N LYS A 209 -4.17 -7.46 37.43
CA LYS A 209 -4.52 -8.07 38.71
C LYS A 209 -6.00 -7.84 39.00
N PHE A 210 -6.81 -8.88 38.79
CA PHE A 210 -8.26 -8.77 38.95
C PHE A 210 -8.68 -8.87 40.42
N PRO A 211 -9.63 -8.04 40.90
CA PRO A 211 -10.11 -8.09 42.27
C PRO A 211 -11.00 -9.32 42.51
N LYS A 212 -11.25 -9.65 43.79
CA LYS A 212 -12.14 -10.77 44.17
C LYS A 212 -13.58 -10.59 43.66
N THR A 213 -14.03 -9.36 43.48
CA THR A 213 -15.36 -9.03 42.92
C THR A 213 -15.51 -9.42 41.45
N ALA A 214 -14.40 -9.67 40.74
CA ALA A 214 -14.40 -10.08 39.34
C ALA A 214 -14.60 -11.60 39.14
N VAL A 215 -14.60 -12.39 40.22
CA VAL A 215 -14.72 -13.86 40.13
C VAL A 215 -16.03 -14.25 39.46
N GLY A 216 -15.95 -15.19 38.50
CA GLY A 216 -17.09 -15.66 37.72
C GLY A 216 -17.38 -14.84 36.47
N THR A 217 -16.65 -13.74 36.24
CA THR A 217 -16.79 -12.92 35.04
C THR A 217 -15.79 -13.31 33.95
N THR A 218 -16.09 -12.92 32.72
CA THR A 218 -15.15 -12.97 31.59
C THR A 218 -14.87 -11.55 31.13
N TYR A 219 -13.62 -11.14 31.16
CA TYR A 219 -13.18 -9.83 30.72
C TYR A 219 -12.42 -9.95 29.39
N ARG A 220 -12.53 -8.93 28.54
CA ARG A 220 -11.89 -8.88 27.22
C ARG A 220 -11.13 -7.59 27.06
N MET A 221 -9.87 -7.70 26.65
CA MET A 221 -9.04 -6.57 26.23
C MET A 221 -8.84 -6.67 24.73
N ARG A 222 -9.50 -5.80 23.97
CA ARG A 222 -9.28 -5.71 22.52
C ARG A 222 -8.02 -4.90 22.23
N GLY A 223 -7.16 -5.39 21.37
CA GLY A 223 -6.11 -4.62 20.70
C GLY A 223 -6.42 -4.54 19.20
N GLU A 224 -6.22 -3.38 18.59
CA GLU A 224 -6.42 -3.16 17.16
C GLU A 224 -5.38 -2.21 16.56
N LEU A 225 -5.08 -2.41 15.29
CA LEU A 225 -4.31 -1.46 14.48
C LEU A 225 -5.27 -0.39 13.93
N TYR A 226 -5.28 0.80 14.55
CA TYR A 226 -6.23 1.87 14.22
C TYR A 226 -5.99 2.49 12.84
N THR A 227 -4.71 2.55 12.44
CA THR A 227 -4.28 2.98 11.10
C THR A 227 -3.59 1.83 10.37
N ALA A 228 -4.13 0.61 10.47
CA ALA A 228 -3.71 -0.46 9.57
C ALA A 228 -3.73 0.05 8.13
N SER A 229 -2.70 -0.29 7.35
CA SER A 229 -2.63 0.09 5.95
C SER A 229 -3.97 -0.24 5.31
N ARG A 230 -4.61 0.73 4.61
CA ARG A 230 -5.84 0.49 3.84
C ARG A 230 -5.68 -0.64 2.79
N HIS A 231 -4.44 -1.12 2.63
CA HIS A 231 -3.96 -2.09 1.67
C HIS A 231 -3.52 -3.41 2.29
N ASP A 232 -3.78 -3.59 3.58
CA ASP A 232 -3.69 -4.91 4.20
C ASP A 232 -4.76 -5.85 3.61
N PRO A 233 -4.37 -6.94 2.93
CA PRO A 233 -5.31 -7.84 2.29
C PRO A 233 -6.16 -8.65 3.29
N VAL A 234 -5.77 -8.76 4.56
CA VAL A 234 -6.41 -9.61 5.57
C VAL A 234 -6.92 -8.78 6.74
N ALA A 235 -7.69 -7.73 6.50
CA ALA A 235 -8.17 -6.81 7.56
C ALA A 235 -8.84 -7.44 8.81
N ALA A 236 -9.22 -8.72 8.76
CA ALA A 236 -9.66 -9.48 9.92
C ALA A 236 -8.56 -9.73 10.98
N ASN A 237 -7.28 -9.85 10.59
CA ASN A 237 -6.14 -10.10 11.48
C ASN A 237 -5.60 -8.82 12.15
N ASN A 238 -6.15 -7.65 11.83
CA ASN A 238 -5.77 -6.35 12.38
C ASN A 238 -6.31 -6.08 13.80
N ARG A 239 -7.02 -7.05 14.38
CA ARG A 239 -7.56 -6.98 15.73
C ARG A 239 -7.52 -8.33 16.41
N ALA A 240 -7.25 -8.33 17.71
CA ALA A 240 -7.32 -9.52 18.54
C ALA A 240 -7.81 -9.18 19.95
N ASP A 241 -8.49 -10.12 20.59
CA ASP A 241 -8.98 -9.99 21.96
C ASP A 241 -8.16 -10.91 22.90
N ALA A 242 -7.57 -10.34 23.95
CA ALA A 242 -7.15 -11.13 25.11
C ALA A 242 -8.37 -11.41 25.99
N VAL A 243 -8.61 -12.68 26.33
CA VAL A 243 -9.80 -13.12 27.06
C VAL A 243 -9.41 -13.68 28.43
N PHE A 244 -9.90 -13.04 29.49
CA PHE A 244 -9.63 -13.40 30.88
C PHE A 244 -10.85 -14.07 31.48
N ARG A 245 -10.76 -15.36 31.81
CA ARG A 245 -11.79 -16.09 32.58
C ARG A 245 -11.39 -16.05 34.04
N ILE A 246 -12.10 -15.29 34.87
CA ILE A 246 -11.64 -14.99 36.22
C ILE A 246 -12.24 -15.98 37.22
N VAL A 247 -11.39 -16.71 37.93
CA VAL A 247 -11.77 -17.77 38.88
C VAL A 247 -11.34 -17.44 40.30
N LYS A 248 -11.92 -18.17 41.26
CA LYS A 248 -11.52 -18.05 42.67
C LYS A 248 -10.05 -18.46 42.83
N ALA A 249 -9.31 -17.74 43.67
CA ALA A 249 -7.93 -18.10 44.00
C ALA A 249 -7.83 -19.56 44.49
N GLY A 250 -6.87 -20.32 43.94
CA GLY A 250 -6.65 -21.74 44.26
C GLY A 250 -7.42 -22.74 43.40
N ALA A 251 -8.30 -22.29 42.48
CA ALA A 251 -8.85 -23.16 41.45
C ALA A 251 -7.79 -23.35 40.34
N SER A 252 -6.98 -24.40 40.44
CA SER A 252 -6.07 -24.78 39.35
C SER A 252 -6.86 -25.11 38.09
N ALA A 253 -6.34 -24.67 36.94
CA ALA A 253 -6.84 -25.06 35.63
C ALA A 253 -6.66 -26.59 35.47
N GLY A 254 -7.78 -27.33 35.38
CA GLY A 254 -7.72 -28.67 34.80
C GLY A 254 -7.15 -28.59 33.37
N PRO A 255 -6.42 -29.61 32.89
CA PRO A 255 -5.77 -29.56 31.60
C PRO A 255 -6.82 -29.33 30.52
N THR A 256 -6.75 -28.19 29.83
CA THR A 256 -7.58 -27.93 28.65
C THR A 256 -6.74 -28.25 27.41
N PRO A 257 -7.23 -29.08 26.49
CA PRO A 257 -6.48 -29.47 25.30
C PRO A 257 -6.20 -28.25 24.41
N SER A 258 -4.95 -28.13 23.98
CA SER A 258 -4.52 -27.15 23.00
C SER A 258 -5.10 -27.51 21.63
N ALA A 259 -5.95 -26.64 21.09
CA ALA A 259 -6.30 -26.65 19.68
C ALA A 259 -6.33 -25.19 19.19
N SER A 260 -5.14 -24.63 18.96
CA SER A 260 -4.97 -23.60 17.95
C SER A 260 -4.56 -24.33 16.67
N ALA A 261 -5.56 -24.71 15.86
CA ALA A 261 -5.32 -25.17 14.50
C ALA A 261 -5.55 -23.98 13.57
N SER A 262 -4.48 -23.20 13.36
CA SER A 262 -4.34 -22.43 12.13
C SER A 262 -4.07 -23.45 11.02
N ALA A 263 -4.86 -23.40 9.94
CA ALA A 263 -4.75 -24.35 8.84
C ALA A 263 -3.42 -24.14 8.10
N SER A 264 -2.43 -24.99 8.39
CA SER A 264 -1.23 -25.15 7.59
C SER A 264 -1.51 -26.13 6.45
N VAL A 265 -1.38 -25.64 5.22
CA VAL A 265 -1.33 -26.46 4.00
C VAL A 265 -0.03 -27.29 4.05
N PRO A 266 -0.06 -28.62 3.92
CA PRO A 266 1.16 -29.39 3.73
C PRO A 266 1.59 -29.35 2.27
N SER A 267 2.75 -28.76 2.02
CA SER A 267 3.56 -29.02 0.84
C SER A 267 4.21 -30.41 0.96
N GLY A 268 4.12 -31.21 -0.10
CA GLY A 268 5.08 -32.29 -0.38
C GLY A 268 4.50 -33.69 -0.48
N ALA A 269 4.17 -34.12 -1.70
CA ALA A 269 4.26 -35.52 -2.09
C ALA A 269 4.77 -35.60 -3.54
N THR A 270 6.07 -35.86 -3.66
CA THR A 270 6.73 -36.34 -4.88
C THR A 270 6.27 -37.77 -5.17
N PRO A 271 6.02 -38.13 -6.44
CA PRO A 271 6.24 -39.50 -6.89
C PRO A 271 7.38 -39.57 -7.92
N SER A 272 8.34 -40.46 -7.67
CA SER A 272 9.38 -40.89 -8.61
C SER A 272 8.83 -41.94 -9.61
N PRO A 273 9.52 -42.24 -10.74
CA PRO A 273 8.91 -42.59 -12.01
C PRO A 273 8.67 -44.10 -12.20
N SER A 274 7.78 -44.44 -13.13
CA SER A 274 7.79 -45.73 -13.82
C SER A 274 7.88 -45.50 -15.31
N GLY A 275 8.93 -46.05 -15.91
CA GLY A 275 9.20 -45.96 -17.34
C GLY A 275 8.43 -46.99 -18.16
N SER A 276 8.19 -46.66 -19.42
CA SER A 276 8.24 -47.60 -20.54
C SER A 276 8.53 -46.82 -21.83
N THR A 277 9.27 -47.49 -22.71
CA THR A 277 10.15 -47.03 -23.79
C THR A 277 9.44 -46.86 -25.17
N PRO A 278 10.14 -46.36 -26.22
CA PRO A 278 9.61 -45.46 -27.26
C PRO A 278 9.42 -46.11 -28.64
N VAL A 279 8.99 -45.32 -29.66
CA VAL A 279 9.44 -45.33 -31.08
C VAL A 279 8.71 -44.20 -31.90
N PRO A 280 9.27 -43.69 -33.03
CA PRO A 280 9.40 -42.25 -33.32
C PRO A 280 8.77 -41.75 -34.65
N GLN A 281 8.79 -40.42 -34.86
CA GLN A 281 8.94 -39.65 -36.14
C GLN A 281 8.43 -38.20 -35.88
N GLY A 282 9.03 -37.08 -36.28
CA GLY A 282 10.23 -36.78 -37.06
C GLY A 282 10.42 -35.25 -37.12
N ASN A 283 11.69 -34.85 -37.17
CA ASN A 283 12.32 -33.65 -37.75
C ASN A 283 11.53 -32.34 -37.96
N LEU A 284 12.12 -31.23 -37.46
CA LEU A 284 12.78 -30.22 -38.30
C LEU A 284 13.77 -29.40 -37.43
N ALA A 285 14.95 -29.13 -37.99
CA ALA A 285 16.12 -28.57 -37.34
C ALA A 285 16.42 -27.14 -37.84
N SER A 286 17.40 -26.50 -37.15
CA SER A 286 18.37 -25.52 -37.69
C SER A 286 17.89 -24.05 -37.76
N THR A 287 18.61 -23.00 -37.35
CA THR A 287 20.00 -22.82 -36.88
C THR A 287 20.26 -21.38 -36.41
N GLY A 288 21.25 -21.22 -35.52
CA GLY A 288 22.22 -20.09 -35.47
C GLY A 288 21.96 -19.04 -34.39
N GLY A 289 22.91 -18.60 -33.55
CA GLY A 289 24.34 -18.86 -33.43
C GLY A 289 25.05 -17.65 -32.76
N GLY A 290 25.96 -17.90 -31.80
CA GLY A 290 26.98 -16.98 -31.25
C GLY A 290 26.49 -16.00 -30.17
N GLY A 291 27.09 -15.82 -28.98
CA GLY A 291 28.40 -16.21 -28.45
C GLY A 291 29.30 -14.99 -28.21
N VAL A 292 29.34 -14.45 -26.98
CA VAL A 292 30.41 -13.70 -26.24
C VAL A 292 29.73 -13.19 -24.94
N GLY A 293 30.20 -13.24 -23.70
CA GLY A 293 31.50 -13.17 -23.02
C GLY A 293 31.25 -12.38 -21.70
N PRO A 294 31.88 -12.66 -20.55
CA PRO A 294 31.41 -12.20 -19.23
C PRO A 294 31.98 -10.83 -18.83
N VAL A 295 31.19 -10.00 -18.13
CA VAL A 295 31.73 -8.79 -17.45
C VAL A 295 31.16 -8.65 -16.04
N LEU A 296 32.08 -8.84 -15.11
CA LEU A 296 32.28 -8.35 -13.73
C LEU A 296 31.20 -7.51 -13.01
N TRP A 297 31.09 -7.85 -11.72
CA TRP A 297 30.44 -7.12 -10.62
C TRP A 297 31.00 -5.69 -10.44
N GLY A 298 30.10 -4.75 -10.15
CA GLY A 298 30.43 -3.42 -9.66
C GLY A 298 29.21 -2.78 -8.99
N ALA A 299 29.09 -2.96 -7.67
CA ALA A 299 28.15 -2.23 -6.84
C ALA A 299 28.72 -0.86 -6.49
N VAL A 300 27.98 0.23 -6.75
CA VAL A 300 28.06 1.50 -5.99
C VAL A 300 26.67 2.10 -5.97
N GLY A 301 26.15 2.33 -4.76
CA GLY A 301 24.81 2.88 -4.54
C GLY A 301 24.70 4.38 -4.73
N ALA A 302 23.48 4.82 -4.96
CA ALA A 302 22.99 6.15 -4.61
C ALA A 302 21.46 6.09 -4.50
N VAL A 303 20.95 5.97 -3.27
CA VAL A 303 19.54 6.23 -2.96
C VAL A 303 19.37 7.74 -2.99
N VAL A 304 18.74 8.27 -4.05
CA VAL A 304 18.28 9.66 -4.05
C VAL A 304 16.82 9.65 -3.66
N LEU A 305 16.56 10.17 -2.45
CA LEU A 305 15.24 10.53 -1.96
C LEU A 305 14.65 11.60 -2.89
N GLY A 306 13.83 11.18 -3.85
CA GLY A 306 13.08 12.07 -4.73
C GLY A 306 11.86 12.62 -4.02
N GLY A 307 12.05 13.63 -3.17
CA GLY A 307 10.98 14.56 -2.82
C GLY A 307 10.61 15.34 -4.09
N ALA A 308 9.45 15.03 -4.68
CA ALA A 308 8.93 15.79 -5.81
C ALA A 308 8.56 17.20 -5.35
N LEU A 309 9.43 18.15 -5.67
CA LEU A 309 9.19 19.58 -5.59
C LEU A 309 7.98 19.93 -6.46
N PHE A 310 6.94 20.53 -5.87
CA PHE A 310 5.90 21.22 -6.64
C PHE A 310 6.52 22.47 -7.29
N ALA A 311 6.66 22.46 -8.61
CA ALA A 311 6.91 23.68 -9.36
C ALA A 311 5.59 24.47 -9.47
N VAL A 312 5.35 25.36 -8.50
CA VAL A 312 4.46 26.51 -8.72
C VAL A 312 5.25 27.53 -9.52
N VAL A 313 5.10 27.54 -10.85
CA VAL A 313 5.54 28.68 -11.66
C VAL A 313 4.45 29.74 -11.58
N GLY A 314 4.59 30.63 -10.60
CA GLY A 314 3.83 31.86 -10.55
C GLY A 314 4.51 32.93 -11.39
N THR A 315 3.82 33.47 -12.39
CA THR A 315 4.12 34.80 -12.92
C THR A 315 2.85 35.66 -12.85
N ARG A 316 2.69 36.33 -11.70
CA ARG A 316 1.80 37.50 -11.60
C ARG A 316 2.41 38.63 -12.43
N VAL A 317 1.74 39.03 -13.52
CA VAL A 317 1.80 40.43 -13.98
C VAL A 317 0.39 40.88 -14.39
N ARG A 318 -0.37 41.37 -13.40
CA ARG A 318 -1.42 42.36 -13.65
C ARG A 318 -0.98 43.65 -12.99
N ARG A 319 -0.36 44.55 -13.77
CA ARG A 319 -0.29 45.97 -13.42
C ARG A 319 -1.72 46.53 -13.56
N ARG A 320 -2.45 46.64 -12.43
CA ARG A 320 -3.53 47.62 -12.34
C ARG A 320 -2.86 48.96 -12.05
N ALA A 321 -2.93 49.87 -13.02
CA ALA A 321 -2.65 51.27 -12.80
C ALA A 321 -3.72 51.83 -11.84
N LEU A 322 -3.27 52.27 -10.68
CA LEU A 322 -3.94 53.26 -9.85
C LEU A 322 -2.82 54.19 -9.40
N ASP A 323 -2.80 55.39 -9.96
CA ASP A 323 -2.28 56.59 -9.29
C ASP A 323 -3.11 57.80 -9.79
N GLU A 324 -3.90 58.32 -8.84
CA GLU A 324 -4.07 59.74 -8.51
C GLU A 324 -4.47 60.74 -9.62
N ARG A 325 -5.77 61.07 -9.67
CA ARG A 325 -6.32 62.38 -9.27
C ARG A 325 -7.83 62.32 -9.09
#